data_AF-A0A3D2YUE9-F1
#
_entry.id   AF-A0A3D2YUE9-F1
#
_cell.length_a   1.000
_cell.length_b   1.000
_cell.length_c   1.000
_cell.angle_alpha   90.00
_cell.angle_beta   90.00
_cell.angle_gamma   90.00
#
_symmetry.space_group_name_H-M   'P 1'
#
loop_
_entity.id
_entity.type
_entity.pdbx_description
1 polymer ?
#
loop_
_entity_poly.entity_id
_entity_poly.type
_entity_poly.pdbx_seq_one_letter_code
_entity_poly.pdbx_strand_id
1 'polypeptide(L)'
;MVAKKGDGLLMVYSDVSAENDEEYNRWYNEEHIPERLSIPGVLNAARYEVVQGGPKYLACYELSSPDAWYSDEWQKWLKEPTEWSKRMSPSVIGTENIRNLYKRIYPADVSEETANADMSPVILVGRMSVPEGLDEKFNKAYNEERLPEALKIPGYIRARRWEAVMGAPKYSTVHEMESMDVVNGEGWKAWSP
;
A
#
# COMPACT_ATOMS: atom_id res chain seq x y z
N MET A 1 22.69 4.50 1.11
CA MET A 1 21.67 4.48 0.04
C MET A 1 20.48 5.31 0.48
N VAL A 2 19.68 5.88 -0.43
CA VAL A 2 18.45 6.62 -0.04
C VAL A 2 17.38 5.59 0.31
N ALA A 3 16.69 5.78 1.44
CA ALA A 3 15.63 4.88 1.88
C ALA A 3 14.47 4.86 0.86
N LYS A 4 13.97 3.67 0.55
CA LYS A 4 12.86 3.38 -0.35
C LYS A 4 11.57 3.03 0.40
N LYS A 5 11.66 2.67 1.68
CA LYS A 5 10.51 2.34 2.54
C LYS A 5 10.59 3.13 3.85
N GLY A 6 9.44 3.55 4.37
CA GLY A 6 9.38 4.45 5.52
C GLY A 6 8.19 4.19 6.45
N ASP A 7 7.81 5.24 7.19
CA ASP A 7 6.76 5.19 8.22
C ASP A 7 5.37 5.61 7.74
N GLY A 8 5.27 6.06 6.49
CA GLY A 8 4.00 6.37 5.84
C GLY A 8 3.73 5.46 4.65
N LEU A 9 2.46 5.14 4.42
CA LEU A 9 2.03 4.40 3.23
C LEU A 9 0.75 5.03 2.70
N LEU A 10 0.74 5.43 1.44
CA LEU A 10 -0.46 5.85 0.73
C LEU A 10 -0.88 4.74 -0.21
N MET A 11 -2.13 4.29 -0.09
CA MET A 11 -2.72 3.29 -0.98
C MET A 11 -3.98 3.86 -1.63
N VAL A 12 -4.03 3.76 -2.96
CA VAL A 12 -5.18 4.14 -3.78
C VAL A 12 -5.65 2.91 -4.53
N TYR A 13 -6.81 2.40 -4.15
CA TYR A 13 -7.47 1.28 -4.83
C TYR A 13 -8.49 1.83 -5.80
N SER A 14 -8.55 1.25 -7.00
CA SER A 14 -9.46 1.73 -8.03
C SER A 14 -9.96 0.64 -8.96
N ASP A 15 -11.24 0.74 -9.32
CA ASP A 15 -11.80 0.15 -10.54
C ASP A 15 -12.08 1.27 -11.54
N VAL A 16 -11.87 0.99 -12.82
CA VAL A 16 -12.20 1.89 -13.94
C VAL A 16 -12.96 1.11 -15.00
N SER A 17 -13.74 1.80 -15.84
CA SER A 17 -14.40 1.14 -16.98
C SER A 17 -13.37 0.57 -17.97
N ALA A 18 -13.76 -0.48 -18.70
CA ALA A 18 -12.90 -1.09 -19.72
C ALA A 18 -12.46 -0.08 -20.80
N GLU A 19 -13.29 0.90 -21.12
CA GLU A 19 -12.98 1.97 -22.10
C GLU A 19 -11.85 2.90 -21.61
N ASN A 20 -11.70 3.08 -20.30
CA ASN A 20 -10.68 3.95 -19.71
C ASN A 20 -9.42 3.18 -19.29
N ASP A 21 -9.44 1.85 -19.30
CA ASP A 21 -8.41 0.98 -18.69
C ASP A 21 -7.00 1.23 -19.26
N GLU A 22 -6.87 1.29 -20.58
CA GLU A 22 -5.58 1.51 -21.23
C GLU A 22 -5.03 2.93 -20.97
N GLU A 23 -5.82 3.97 -21.21
CA GLU A 23 -5.39 5.36 -20.98
C GLU A 23 -5.09 5.61 -19.49
N TYR A 24 -5.82 4.96 -18.59
CA TYR A 24 -5.63 5.07 -17.14
C TYR A 24 -4.26 4.54 -16.73
N ASN A 25 -3.88 3.36 -17.24
CA ASN A 25 -2.58 2.77 -16.95
C ASN A 25 -1.43 3.57 -17.60
N ARG A 26 -1.63 4.11 -18.81
CA ARG A 26 -0.66 5.01 -19.44
C ARG A 26 -0.45 6.28 -18.63
N TRP A 27 -1.53 6.97 -18.24
CA TRP A 27 -1.45 8.15 -17.39
C TRP A 27 -0.69 7.88 -16.10
N TYR A 28 -0.97 6.74 -15.45
CA TYR A 28 -0.26 6.36 -14.22
C TYR A 28 1.25 6.21 -14.44
N ASN A 29 1.65 5.50 -15.49
CA ASN A 29 3.04 5.14 -15.72
C ASN A 29 3.87 6.28 -16.33
N GLU A 30 3.28 7.03 -17.26
CA GLU A 30 3.98 8.07 -18.03
C GLU A 30 4.01 9.42 -17.31
N GLU A 31 3.02 9.73 -16.47
CA GLU A 31 2.88 11.05 -15.83
C GLU A 31 2.74 10.95 -14.31
N HIS A 32 1.73 10.24 -13.82
CA HIS A 32 1.35 10.34 -12.41
C HIS A 32 2.42 9.82 -11.45
N ILE A 33 2.96 8.62 -11.70
CA ILE A 33 3.98 8.02 -10.83
C ILE A 33 5.27 8.87 -10.84
N PRO A 34 5.84 9.27 -11.99
CA PRO A 34 6.98 10.19 -12.02
C PRO A 34 6.75 11.48 -11.24
N GLU A 35 5.57 12.10 -11.37
CA GLU A 35 5.23 13.31 -10.62
C GLU A 35 5.19 13.04 -9.11
N ARG A 36 4.59 11.94 -8.67
CA ARG A 36 4.58 11.57 -7.23
C ARG A 36 5.97 11.31 -6.69
N LEU A 37 6.81 10.60 -7.42
CA LEU A 37 8.18 10.31 -7.02
C LEU A 37 9.07 11.57 -6.96
N SER A 38 8.66 12.68 -7.60
CA SER A 38 9.36 13.96 -7.50
C SER A 38 9.09 14.74 -6.21
N ILE A 39 8.05 14.36 -5.45
CA ILE A 39 7.65 15.06 -4.22
C ILE A 39 8.58 14.64 -3.06
N PRO A 40 9.20 15.59 -2.34
CA PRO A 40 9.99 15.29 -1.15
C PRO A 40 9.19 14.47 -0.14
N GLY A 41 9.79 13.38 0.33
CA GLY A 41 9.16 12.46 1.28
C GLY A 41 8.42 11.30 0.64
N VAL A 42 8.27 11.25 -0.69
CA VAL A 42 7.89 10.03 -1.44
C VAL A 42 9.13 9.23 -1.74
N LEU A 43 9.18 8.00 -1.23
CA LEU A 43 10.39 7.17 -1.24
C LEU A 43 10.40 6.16 -2.38
N ASN A 44 9.24 5.58 -2.66
CA ASN A 44 9.07 4.57 -3.71
C ASN A 44 7.59 4.45 -4.10
N ALA A 45 7.32 3.85 -5.25
CA ALA A 45 5.97 3.60 -5.72
C ALA A 45 5.89 2.31 -6.52
N ALA A 46 4.74 1.64 -6.46
CA ALA A 46 4.41 0.53 -7.33
C ALA A 46 2.94 0.54 -7.71
N ARG A 47 2.67 -0.05 -8.88
CA ARG A 47 1.33 -0.36 -9.38
C ARG A 47 1.14 -1.87 -9.33
N TYR A 48 0.00 -2.27 -8.80
CA TYR A 48 -0.42 -3.67 -8.72
C TYR A 48 -1.76 -3.85 -9.42
N GLU A 49 -1.90 -4.99 -10.09
CA GLU A 49 -3.17 -5.51 -10.55
C GLU A 49 -3.57 -6.69 -9.67
N VAL A 50 -4.86 -6.78 -9.35
CA VAL A 50 -5.38 -7.79 -8.45
C VAL A 50 -5.33 -9.18 -9.08
N VAL A 51 -4.93 -10.17 -8.31
CA VAL A 51 -5.06 -11.60 -8.67
C VAL A 51 -6.24 -12.24 -7.94
N GLN A 52 -6.54 -11.78 -6.72
CA GLN A 52 -7.67 -12.23 -5.92
C GLN A 52 -8.25 -11.07 -5.09
N GLY A 53 -9.57 -10.92 -5.09
CA GLY A 53 -10.28 -9.82 -4.41
C GLY A 53 -10.50 -8.63 -5.34
N GLY A 54 -10.54 -7.43 -4.77
CA GLY A 54 -10.66 -6.18 -5.51
C GLY A 54 -10.46 -4.96 -4.60
N PRO A 55 -10.44 -3.73 -5.14
CA PRO A 55 -10.53 -3.33 -6.56
C PRO A 55 -9.41 -3.84 -7.49
N LYS A 56 -9.59 -3.76 -8.82
CA LYS A 56 -8.67 -4.25 -9.86
C LYS A 56 -7.27 -3.69 -9.74
N TYR A 57 -7.15 -2.39 -9.48
CA TYR A 57 -5.85 -1.72 -9.42
C TYR A 57 -5.55 -1.17 -8.03
N LEU A 58 -4.26 -1.21 -7.68
CA LEU A 58 -3.70 -0.55 -6.52
C LEU A 58 -2.47 0.27 -6.93
N ALA A 59 -2.48 1.57 -6.63
CA ALA A 59 -1.27 2.39 -6.57
C ALA A 59 -0.81 2.50 -5.11
N CYS A 60 0.43 2.11 -4.86
CA CYS A 60 1.04 2.06 -3.54
C CYS A 60 2.26 2.97 -3.51
N TYR A 61 2.34 3.86 -2.52
CA TYR A 61 3.44 4.81 -2.34
C TYR A 61 4.01 4.67 -0.93
N GLU A 62 5.32 4.43 -0.86
CA GLU A 62 6.08 4.51 0.38
C GLU A 62 6.40 5.97 0.67
N LEU A 63 6.14 6.41 1.88
CA LEU A 63 6.42 7.75 2.35
C LEU A 63 7.38 7.69 3.54
N SER A 64 8.22 8.71 3.66
CA SER A 64 9.07 8.91 4.84
C SER A 64 8.25 8.91 6.13
N SER A 65 7.13 9.63 6.12
CA SER A 65 6.09 9.62 7.15
C SER A 65 4.74 9.95 6.50
N PRO A 66 3.59 9.71 7.18
CA PRO A 66 2.30 10.18 6.67
C PRO A 66 2.24 11.71 6.47
N ASP A 67 3.08 12.49 7.16
CA ASP A 67 3.06 13.95 7.08
C ASP A 67 3.47 14.47 5.69
N ALA A 68 4.19 13.67 4.90
CA ALA A 68 4.55 14.01 3.52
C ALA A 68 3.32 14.32 2.65
N TRP A 69 2.17 13.69 2.95
CA TRP A 69 0.89 13.97 2.27
C TRP A 69 0.41 15.41 2.50
N TYR A 70 0.70 15.99 3.67
CA TYR A 70 0.27 17.33 4.06
C TYR A 70 1.29 18.41 3.72
N SER A 71 2.43 18.06 3.13
CA SER A 71 3.47 19.01 2.68
C SER A 71 2.94 20.01 1.65
N ASP A 72 3.52 21.21 1.63
CA ASP A 72 3.14 22.23 0.65
C ASP A 72 3.37 21.75 -0.79
N GLU A 73 4.43 20.97 -1.02
CA GLU A 73 4.76 20.38 -2.31
C GLU A 73 3.66 19.41 -2.78
N TRP A 74 3.20 18.52 -1.89
CA TRP A 74 2.11 17.61 -2.22
C TRP A 74 0.79 18.36 -2.43
N GLN A 75 0.49 19.31 -1.56
CA GLN A 75 -0.75 20.08 -1.62
C GLN A 75 -0.82 20.97 -2.85
N LYS A 76 0.31 21.52 -3.32
CA LYS A 76 0.38 22.25 -4.59
C LYS A 76 -0.03 21.36 -5.77
N TRP A 77 0.51 20.15 -5.84
CA TRP A 77 0.14 19.20 -6.91
C TRP A 77 -1.36 18.91 -6.91
N LEU A 78 -1.98 18.76 -5.74
CA LEU A 78 -3.44 18.52 -5.64
C LEU A 78 -4.26 19.72 -6.13
N LYS A 79 -3.76 20.95 -5.97
CA LYS A 79 -4.42 22.19 -6.42
C LYS A 79 -4.21 22.49 -7.90
N GLU A 80 -3.08 22.07 -8.44
CA GLU A 80 -2.64 22.35 -9.81
C GLU A 80 -2.40 21.05 -10.60
N PRO A 81 -3.41 20.15 -10.74
CA PRO A 81 -3.23 18.92 -11.50
C PRO A 81 -3.06 19.23 -12.99
N THR A 82 -2.31 18.38 -13.68
CA THR A 82 -2.17 18.41 -15.14
C THR A 82 -3.53 18.22 -15.83
N GLU A 83 -3.62 18.62 -17.11
CA GLU A 83 -4.82 18.37 -17.91
C GLU A 83 -5.12 16.87 -18.06
N TRP A 84 -4.10 16.01 -18.08
CA TRP A 84 -4.31 14.58 -18.15
C TRP A 84 -4.86 14.03 -16.81
N SER A 85 -4.30 14.47 -15.67
CA SER A 85 -4.80 14.13 -14.34
C SER A 85 -6.26 14.58 -14.12
N LYS A 86 -6.64 15.75 -14.64
CA LYS A 86 -8.03 16.24 -14.59
C LYS A 86 -9.01 15.34 -15.35
N ARG A 87 -8.54 14.58 -16.34
CA ARG A 87 -9.37 13.64 -17.11
C ARG A 87 -9.29 12.20 -16.60
N MET A 88 -8.14 11.77 -16.09
CA MET A 88 -7.84 10.35 -15.85
C MET A 88 -7.64 9.94 -14.40
N SER A 89 -7.67 10.89 -13.45
CA SER A 89 -7.51 10.52 -12.04
C SER A 89 -8.63 9.58 -11.56
N PRO A 90 -8.37 8.69 -10.58
CA PRO A 90 -9.40 7.82 -10.00
C PRO A 90 -10.60 8.56 -9.42
N SER A 91 -10.45 9.84 -9.06
CA SER A 91 -11.54 10.66 -8.53
C SER A 91 -12.48 11.19 -9.63
N VAL A 92 -12.09 11.03 -10.89
CA VAL A 92 -12.86 11.46 -12.07
C VAL A 92 -13.47 10.26 -12.79
N ILE A 93 -12.69 9.22 -13.03
CA ILE A 93 -13.12 8.06 -13.84
C ILE A 93 -13.31 6.76 -13.05
N GLY A 94 -12.96 6.75 -11.76
CA GLY A 94 -13.04 5.54 -10.95
C GLY A 94 -14.48 5.16 -10.65
N THR A 95 -14.86 3.92 -10.94
CA THR A 95 -16.13 3.33 -10.49
C THR A 95 -16.05 2.89 -9.03
N GLU A 96 -14.85 2.52 -8.58
CA GLU A 96 -14.47 2.40 -7.18
C GLU A 96 -13.20 3.22 -6.97
N ASN A 97 -13.12 3.95 -5.86
CA ASN A 97 -11.94 4.76 -5.52
C ASN A 97 -11.80 4.86 -4.00
N ILE A 98 -10.89 4.08 -3.47
CA ILE A 98 -10.60 4.04 -2.03
C ILE A 98 -9.19 4.59 -1.81
N ARG A 99 -9.08 5.60 -0.96
CA ARG A 99 -7.81 6.21 -0.60
C ARG A 99 -7.58 6.11 0.90
N ASN A 100 -6.46 5.50 1.27
CA ASN A 100 -6.04 5.41 2.67
C ASN A 100 -4.60 5.90 2.80
N LEU A 101 -4.38 6.77 3.78
CA LEU A 101 -3.06 7.16 4.24
C LEU A 101 -2.84 6.49 5.58
N TYR A 102 -1.69 5.84 5.72
CA TYR A 102 -1.37 5.04 6.87
C TYR A 102 -0.09 5.51 7.57
N LYS A 103 -0.05 5.30 8.87
CA LYS A 103 1.14 5.33 9.71
C LYS A 103 1.52 3.90 10.11
N ARG A 104 2.80 3.56 10.04
CA ARG A 104 3.29 2.25 10.49
C ARG A 104 3.12 2.08 12.01
N ILE A 105 2.69 0.90 12.42
CA ILE A 105 2.56 0.50 13.84
C ILE A 105 3.32 -0.79 14.18
N TYR A 106 3.75 -1.56 13.17
CA TYR A 106 4.57 -2.76 13.35
C TYR A 106 5.43 -3.03 12.09
N PRO A 107 6.70 -3.45 12.22
CA PRO A 107 7.52 -3.54 13.44
C PRO A 107 7.69 -2.18 14.14
N ALA A 108 8.46 -2.06 15.22
CA ALA A 108 8.72 -0.76 15.86
C ALA A 108 9.61 0.13 14.98
N ASP A 109 10.64 -0.45 14.37
CA ASP A 109 11.59 0.25 13.50
C ASP A 109 11.60 -0.34 12.08
N VAL A 110 11.88 0.50 11.08
CA VAL A 110 12.17 0.02 9.72
C VAL A 110 13.63 -0.44 9.72
N SER A 111 13.88 -1.75 9.60
CA SER A 111 15.25 -2.28 9.51
C SER A 111 15.98 -1.70 8.29
N GLU A 112 17.31 -1.63 8.33
CA GLU A 112 18.10 -1.14 7.19
C GLU A 112 17.82 -1.95 5.91
N GLU A 113 17.65 -3.27 6.05
CA GLU A 113 17.28 -4.14 4.94
C GLU A 113 15.92 -3.73 4.34
N THR A 114 14.91 -3.50 5.17
CA THR A 114 13.57 -3.07 4.71
C THR A 114 13.64 -1.68 4.10
N ALA A 115 14.35 -0.75 4.74
CA ALA A 115 14.48 0.63 4.27
C ALA A 115 15.10 0.70 2.88
N ASN A 116 15.99 -0.23 2.52
CA ASN A 116 16.66 -0.25 1.21
C ASN A 116 16.00 -1.17 0.18
N ALA A 117 14.98 -1.94 0.56
CA ALA A 117 14.30 -2.87 -0.32
C ALA A 117 13.36 -2.17 -1.31
N ASP A 118 13.29 -2.71 -2.52
CA ASP A 118 12.29 -2.31 -3.51
C ASP A 118 10.88 -2.81 -3.16
N MET A 119 9.91 -2.42 -3.97
CA MET A 119 8.53 -2.91 -3.86
C MET A 119 8.48 -4.40 -4.24
N SER A 120 7.80 -5.21 -3.44
CA SER A 120 7.71 -6.65 -3.68
C SER A 120 6.88 -6.99 -4.92
N PRO A 121 7.20 -8.09 -5.63
CA PRO A 121 6.47 -8.51 -6.81
C PRO A 121 5.03 -8.92 -6.48
N VAL A 122 4.80 -9.50 -5.30
CA VAL A 122 3.47 -9.88 -4.82
C VAL A 122 3.25 -9.27 -3.43
N ILE A 123 2.07 -8.68 -3.26
CA ILE A 123 1.60 -8.24 -1.95
C ILE A 123 0.19 -8.77 -1.68
N LEU A 124 -0.08 -9.08 -0.41
CA LEU A 124 -1.43 -9.25 0.10
C LEU A 124 -1.71 -8.13 1.09
N VAL A 125 -2.83 -7.44 0.87
CA VAL A 125 -3.24 -6.32 1.73
C VAL A 125 -4.49 -6.70 2.49
N GLY A 126 -4.31 -7.09 3.75
CA GLY A 126 -5.42 -7.30 4.67
C GLY A 126 -5.90 -5.95 5.20
N ARG A 127 -7.18 -5.63 5.07
CA ARG A 127 -7.82 -4.43 5.63
C ARG A 127 -8.91 -4.84 6.62
N MET A 128 -8.91 -4.26 7.81
CA MET A 128 -9.86 -4.66 8.86
C MET A 128 -10.25 -3.52 9.80
N SER A 129 -11.53 -3.53 10.19
CA SER A 129 -12.01 -2.78 11.35
C SER A 129 -11.95 -3.70 12.56
N VAL A 130 -11.48 -3.20 13.68
CA VAL A 130 -11.44 -3.93 14.95
C VAL A 130 -12.54 -3.36 15.84
N PRO A 131 -13.33 -4.21 16.53
CA PRO A 131 -14.33 -3.72 17.48
C PRO A 131 -13.69 -2.84 18.56
N GLU A 132 -14.41 -1.82 18.99
CA GLU A 132 -13.94 -0.88 20.02
C GLU A 132 -13.50 -1.62 21.28
N GLY A 133 -12.32 -1.23 21.80
CA GLY A 133 -11.74 -1.83 23.01
C GLY A 133 -10.98 -3.14 22.77
N LEU A 134 -10.95 -3.66 21.54
CA LEU A 134 -10.17 -4.86 21.19
C LEU A 134 -8.86 -4.54 20.45
N ASP A 135 -8.61 -3.27 20.11
CA ASP A 135 -7.44 -2.83 19.33
C ASP A 135 -6.11 -3.34 19.90
N GLU A 136 -5.87 -3.16 21.20
CA GLU A 136 -4.61 -3.55 21.84
C GLU A 136 -4.42 -5.07 21.81
N LYS A 137 -5.45 -5.83 22.20
CA LYS A 137 -5.42 -7.30 22.18
C LYS A 137 -5.22 -7.83 20.76
N PHE A 138 -5.95 -7.25 19.80
CA PHE A 138 -5.83 -7.61 18.39
C PHE A 138 -4.42 -7.33 17.89
N ASN A 139 -3.90 -6.13 18.13
CA ASN A 139 -2.58 -5.75 17.65
C ASN A 139 -1.48 -6.59 18.26
N LYS A 140 -1.55 -6.87 19.57
CA LYS A 140 -0.61 -7.75 20.25
C LYS A 140 -0.61 -9.16 19.65
N ALA A 141 -1.78 -9.80 19.58
CA ALA A 141 -1.89 -11.15 19.03
C ALA A 141 -1.41 -11.22 17.57
N TYR A 142 -1.72 -10.19 16.77
CA TYR A 142 -1.28 -10.16 15.37
C TYR A 142 0.26 -10.00 15.26
N ASN A 143 0.85 -9.12 16.08
CA ASN A 143 2.28 -8.83 16.05
C ASN A 143 3.15 -9.96 16.64
N GLU A 144 2.72 -10.54 17.76
CA GLU A 144 3.54 -11.47 18.55
C GLU A 144 3.26 -12.95 18.23
N GLU A 145 2.09 -13.27 17.66
CA GLU A 145 1.70 -14.66 17.38
C GLU A 145 1.52 -14.90 15.89
N ARG A 146 0.67 -14.12 15.21
CA ARG A 146 0.33 -14.35 13.79
C ARG A 146 1.53 -14.10 12.86
N LEU A 147 2.11 -12.90 12.90
CA LEU A 147 3.18 -12.53 11.95
C LEU A 147 4.46 -13.36 12.10
N PRO A 148 4.92 -13.73 13.31
CA PRO A 148 6.08 -14.61 13.46
C PRO A 148 5.90 -15.98 12.81
N GLU A 149 4.69 -16.54 12.80
CA GLU A 149 4.42 -17.79 12.09
C GLU A 149 4.40 -17.59 10.57
N ALA A 150 3.87 -16.47 10.06
CA ALA A 150 3.91 -16.15 8.62
C ALA A 150 5.33 -16.03 8.09
N LEU A 151 6.25 -15.45 8.88
CA LEU A 151 7.67 -15.30 8.50
C LEU A 151 8.39 -16.64 8.30
N LYS A 152 7.84 -17.76 8.78
CA LYS A 152 8.40 -19.10 8.55
C LYS A 152 8.00 -19.70 7.21
N ILE A 153 7.05 -19.10 6.50
CA ILE A 153 6.57 -19.58 5.19
C ILE A 153 7.65 -19.29 4.14
N PRO A 154 8.14 -20.29 3.40
CA PRO A 154 9.12 -20.07 2.33
C PRO A 154 8.63 -19.03 1.30
N GLY A 155 9.49 -18.07 0.96
CA GLY A 155 9.20 -16.98 0.02
C GLY A 155 8.39 -15.82 0.60
N TYR A 156 7.98 -15.89 1.87
CA TYR A 156 7.40 -14.75 2.59
C TYR A 156 8.52 -13.79 3.00
N ILE A 157 8.49 -12.55 2.50
CA ILE A 157 9.57 -11.58 2.70
C ILE A 157 9.41 -10.86 4.04
N ARG A 158 8.26 -10.22 4.26
CA ARG A 158 7.97 -9.44 5.47
C ARG A 158 6.50 -9.10 5.61
N ALA A 159 6.11 -8.68 6.82
CA ALA A 159 4.88 -7.93 7.02
C ALA A 159 5.17 -6.59 7.70
N ARG A 160 4.42 -5.58 7.28
CA ARG A 160 4.26 -4.33 8.04
C ARG A 160 2.79 -4.08 8.31
N ARG A 161 2.51 -3.53 9.49
CA ARG A 161 1.16 -3.16 9.90
C ARG A 161 1.05 -1.67 10.07
N TRP A 162 -0.17 -1.23 9.85
CA TRP A 162 -0.49 0.13 9.51
C TRP A 162 -1.79 0.53 10.19
N GLU A 163 -1.83 1.74 10.72
CA GLU A 163 -3.05 2.40 11.20
C GLU A 163 -3.41 3.54 10.24
N ALA A 164 -4.68 3.61 9.84
CA ALA A 164 -5.17 4.64 8.96
C ALA A 164 -5.21 5.97 9.70
N VAL A 165 -4.48 6.96 9.19
CA VAL A 165 -4.61 8.37 9.61
C VAL A 165 -5.60 9.11 8.70
N MET A 166 -5.93 8.53 7.55
CA MET A 166 -7.00 8.96 6.65
C MET A 166 -7.60 7.73 5.97
N GLY A 167 -8.92 7.71 5.82
CA GLY A 167 -9.64 6.61 5.19
C GLY A 167 -10.02 5.50 6.17
N ALA A 168 -10.61 4.43 5.65
CA ALA A 168 -11.10 3.29 6.42
C ALA A 168 -10.87 1.98 5.67
N PRO A 169 -10.80 0.81 6.33
CA PRO A 169 -10.90 0.63 7.77
C PRO A 169 -9.61 0.98 8.53
N LYS A 170 -9.66 0.95 9.86
CA LYS A 170 -8.62 1.49 10.75
C LYS A 170 -7.26 0.79 10.59
N TYR A 171 -7.22 -0.52 10.38
CA TYR A 171 -5.97 -1.26 10.31
C TYR A 171 -5.75 -1.92 8.95
N SER A 172 -4.48 -1.94 8.55
CA SER A 172 -4.01 -2.67 7.39
C SER A 172 -2.76 -3.49 7.74
N THR A 173 -2.66 -4.70 7.19
CA THR A 173 -1.44 -5.50 7.16
C THR A 173 -1.04 -5.69 5.70
N VAL A 174 0.19 -5.30 5.37
CA VAL A 174 0.77 -5.54 4.05
C VAL A 174 1.78 -6.67 4.19
N HIS A 175 1.48 -7.79 3.56
CA HIS A 175 2.35 -8.95 3.44
C HIS A 175 3.10 -8.85 2.11
N GLU A 176 4.42 -8.85 2.16
CA GLU A 176 5.34 -8.78 1.02
C GLU A 176 5.87 -10.18 0.72
N MET A 177 5.80 -10.63 -0.53
CA MET A 177 6.12 -12.01 -0.95
C MET A 177 6.92 -12.05 -2.26
N GLU A 178 7.69 -13.11 -2.45
CA GLU A 178 8.51 -13.33 -3.64
C GLU A 178 7.69 -13.73 -4.88
N SER A 179 6.60 -14.48 -4.71
CA SER A 179 5.73 -14.92 -5.81
C SER A 179 4.35 -15.35 -5.30
N MET A 180 3.45 -15.66 -6.24
CA MET A 180 2.14 -16.25 -5.92
C MET A 180 2.24 -17.69 -5.38
N ASP A 181 3.40 -18.35 -5.50
CA ASP A 181 3.59 -19.70 -4.95
C ASP A 181 3.49 -19.70 -3.43
N VAL A 182 3.84 -18.59 -2.79
CA VAL A 182 3.72 -18.40 -1.34
C VAL A 182 2.27 -18.56 -0.91
N VAL A 183 1.34 -17.80 -1.52
CA VAL A 183 -0.09 -17.87 -1.17
C VAL A 183 -0.78 -19.15 -1.62
N ASN A 184 -0.25 -19.80 -2.66
CA ASN A 184 -0.78 -21.08 -3.15
C ASN A 184 -0.24 -22.29 -2.38
N GLY A 185 0.85 -22.11 -1.62
CA GLY A 185 1.56 -23.15 -0.88
C GLY A 185 0.86 -23.60 0.40
N GLU A 186 1.30 -24.75 0.92
CA GLU A 186 0.72 -25.36 2.13
C GLU A 186 0.97 -24.52 3.39
N GLY A 187 2.14 -23.89 3.49
CA GLY A 187 2.48 -23.02 4.63
C GLY A 187 1.50 -21.86 4.78
N TRP A 188 1.11 -21.22 3.67
CA TRP A 188 0.12 -20.15 3.68
C TRP A 188 -1.28 -20.66 4.03
N LYS A 189 -1.71 -21.78 3.43
CA LYS A 189 -3.02 -22.39 3.73
C LYS A 189 -3.15 -22.78 5.20
N ALA A 190 -2.08 -23.26 5.82
CA ALA A 190 -2.06 -23.58 7.25
C ALA A 190 -2.10 -22.32 8.13
N TRP A 191 -1.49 -21.22 7.69
CA TRP A 191 -1.43 -19.96 8.44
C TRP A 191 -2.69 -19.10 8.32
N SER A 192 -3.38 -19.16 7.18
CA SER A 192 -4.60 -18.41 6.87
C SER A 192 -5.81 -19.34 6.73
N PRO A 193 -6.25 -20.01 7.81
CA PRO A 193 -7.41 -20.90 7.80
C PRO A 193 -8.73 -20.14 7.64
#